data_AF-A0A1C7HV34-F1
#
_entry.id   AF-A0A1C7HV34-F1
#
_cell.length_a   1.000
_cell.length_b   1.000
_cell.length_c   1.000
_cell.angle_alpha   90.00
_cell.angle_beta   90.00
_cell.angle_gamma   90.00
#
_symmetry.space_group_name_H-M   'P 1'
#
loop_
_entity.id
_entity.type
_entity.pdbx_description
1 polymer ?
#
loop_
_entity_poly.entity_id
_entity_poly.type
_entity_poly.pdbx_seq_one_letter_code
_entity_poly.pdbx_strand_id
1 'polypeptide(L)'
;MVEITTEEIGYMKKILECYYFAQDQQQKELHSALELQMLLEQECKVSGMSYDSYGNGCSVSFPEGSYLQQLSIEIATHDVDAKRWMQKFKGLDKTHKINYRLNRLPKDQKETLLSVYRRGISVYKLAEKAGISTQAYHDRINTAIRHMLEVE
;
A
#
# COMPACT_ATOMS: atom_id res chain seq x y z
N MET A 1 11.65 30.06 -11.97
CA MET A 1 10.63 29.00 -12.02
C MET A 1 11.25 27.88 -12.86
N VAL A 2 11.52 26.72 -12.27
CA VAL A 2 12.03 25.57 -13.03
C VAL A 2 10.86 25.06 -13.88
N GLU A 3 11.07 24.94 -15.19
CA GLU A 3 10.04 24.46 -16.11
C GLU A 3 9.83 22.96 -15.88
N ILE A 4 8.63 22.58 -15.42
CA ILE A 4 8.29 21.16 -15.19
C ILE A 4 7.95 20.51 -16.52
N THR A 5 8.81 19.58 -16.92
CA THR A 5 8.72 18.84 -18.18
C THR A 5 7.69 17.70 -18.11
N THR A 6 7.24 17.25 -19.28
CA THR A 6 6.39 16.05 -19.41
C THR A 6 7.10 14.79 -18.88
N GLU A 7 8.43 14.73 -18.98
CA GLU A 7 9.24 13.62 -18.49
C GLU A 7 9.21 13.54 -16.96
N GLU A 8 9.36 14.68 -16.26
CA GLU A 8 9.27 14.76 -14.80
C GLU A 8 7.87 14.36 -14.30
N ILE A 9 6.82 14.80 -15.00
CA ILE A 9 5.44 14.37 -14.71
C ILE A 9 5.34 12.85 -14.88
N GLY A 10 5.85 12.31 -16.00
CA GLY A 10 5.85 10.87 -16.27
C GLY A 10 6.62 10.05 -15.23
N TYR A 11 7.75 10.56 -14.75
CA TYR A 11 8.52 9.95 -13.68
C TYR A 11 7.73 9.94 -12.37
N MET A 12 7.12 11.06 -11.99
CA MET A 12 6.32 11.15 -10.76
C MET A 12 5.09 10.22 -10.79
N LYS A 13 4.45 10.03 -11.96
CA LYS A 13 3.39 9.02 -12.13
C LYS A 13 3.86 7.62 -11.74
N LYS A 14 5.01 7.19 -12.27
CA LYS A 14 5.60 5.87 -11.97
C LYS A 14 5.94 5.75 -10.48
N ILE A 15 6.46 6.82 -9.87
CA ILE A 15 6.73 6.83 -8.42
C ILE A 15 5.45 6.66 -7.61
N LEU A 16 4.35 7.33 -7.98
CA LEU A 16 3.05 7.15 -7.30
C LEU A 16 2.51 5.73 -7.50
N GLU A 17 2.62 5.15 -8.69
CA GLU A 17 2.26 3.76 -8.97
C GLU A 17 3.05 2.79 -8.09
N CYS A 18 4.39 2.91 -8.05
CA CYS A 18 5.23 2.07 -7.21
C CYS A 18 4.94 2.25 -5.71
N TYR A 19 4.69 3.48 -5.27
CA TYR A 19 4.40 3.79 -3.87
C TYR A 19 3.11 3.12 -3.39
N TYR A 20 2.01 3.32 -4.12
CA TYR A 20 0.72 2.75 -3.74
C TYR A 20 0.66 1.24 -3.98
N PHE A 21 1.33 0.73 -5.03
CA PHE A 21 1.49 -0.72 -5.19
C PHE A 21 2.19 -1.35 -3.97
N ALA A 22 3.32 -0.79 -3.54
CA ALA A 22 4.05 -1.32 -2.38
C ALA A 22 3.24 -1.17 -1.07
N GLN A 23 2.47 -0.10 -0.92
CA GLN A 23 1.55 0.07 0.20
C GLN A 23 0.45 -1.00 0.21
N ASP A 24 -0.17 -1.27 -0.94
CA ASP A 24 -1.22 -2.29 -1.06
C ASP A 24 -0.69 -3.70 -0.82
N GLN A 25 0.52 -4.02 -1.31
CA GLN A 25 1.16 -5.30 -1.02
C GLN A 25 1.39 -5.46 0.49
N GLN A 26 1.88 -4.43 1.17
CA GLN A 26 2.05 -4.47 2.62
C GLN A 26 0.73 -4.75 3.35
N GLN A 27 -0.38 -4.16 2.92
CA GLN A 27 -1.70 -4.42 3.51
C GLN A 27 -2.18 -5.84 3.25
N LYS A 28 -1.95 -6.38 2.05
CA LYS A 28 -2.28 -7.77 1.72
C LYS A 28 -1.53 -8.75 2.61
N GLU A 29 -0.21 -8.59 2.75
CA GLU A 29 0.59 -9.46 3.62
C GLU A 29 0.12 -9.40 5.08
N LEU A 30 -0.18 -8.20 5.61
CA LEU A 30 -0.73 -8.05 6.97
C LEU A 30 -2.09 -8.72 7.12
N HIS A 31 -2.94 -8.64 6.11
CA HIS A 31 -4.26 -9.27 6.14
C HIS A 31 -4.13 -10.80 6.15
N SER A 32 -3.30 -11.37 5.29
CA SER A 32 -3.04 -12.80 5.26
C SER A 32 -2.41 -13.31 6.56
N ALA A 33 -1.45 -12.58 7.14
CA ALA A 33 -0.89 -12.91 8.46
C ALA A 33 -1.97 -12.95 9.55
N LEU A 34 -2.88 -11.97 9.56
CA LEU A 34 -3.98 -11.91 10.53
C LEU A 34 -4.97 -13.07 10.37
N GLU A 35 -5.38 -13.38 9.13
CA GLU A 35 -6.28 -14.51 8.86
C GLU A 35 -5.68 -15.84 9.31
N LEU A 36 -4.40 -16.07 9.01
CA LEU A 36 -3.68 -17.27 9.45
C LEU A 36 -3.50 -17.30 10.97
N GLN A 37 -3.28 -16.16 11.62
CA GLN A 37 -3.21 -16.10 13.07
C GLN A 37 -4.54 -16.46 13.72
N MET A 38 -5.67 -15.98 13.19
CA MET A 38 -7.00 -16.37 13.67
C MET A 38 -7.26 -17.87 13.48
N LEU A 39 -6.81 -18.44 12.37
CA LEU A 39 -6.90 -19.89 12.11
C LEU A 39 -6.05 -20.68 13.10
N LEU A 40 -4.78 -20.30 13.30
CA LEU A 40 -3.88 -20.95 14.25
C LEU A 40 -4.44 -20.92 15.67
N GLU A 41 -5.00 -19.78 16.09
CA GLU A 41 -5.69 -19.65 17.39
C GLU A 41 -6.86 -20.61 17.54
N GLN A 42 -7.65 -20.80 16.48
CA GLN A 42 -8.78 -21.73 16.48
C GLN A 42 -8.30 -23.19 16.57
N GLU A 43 -7.31 -23.57 15.77
CA GLU A 43 -6.75 -24.93 15.75
C GLU A 43 -6.08 -25.30 17.09
N CYS A 44 -5.38 -24.36 17.71
CA CYS A 44 -4.82 -24.55 19.06
C CYS A 44 -5.92 -24.80 20.10
N LYS A 45 -7.02 -24.03 20.06
CA LYS A 45 -8.17 -24.23 20.96
C LYS A 45 -8.79 -25.61 20.79
N VAL A 46 -8.99 -26.07 19.55
CA VAL A 46 -9.53 -27.41 19.26
C VAL A 46 -8.59 -28.51 19.77
N SER A 47 -7.29 -28.28 19.68
CA SER A 47 -6.26 -29.22 20.12
C SER A 47 -6.01 -29.20 21.64
N GLY A 48 -6.71 -28.34 22.39
CA GLY A 48 -6.51 -28.17 23.83
C GLY A 48 -5.16 -27.52 24.19
N MET A 49 -4.51 -26.87 23.22
CA MET A 49 -3.22 -26.19 23.41
C MET A 49 -3.46 -24.74 23.83
N SER A 50 -2.76 -24.27 24.86
CA SER A 50 -2.76 -22.85 25.23
C SER A 50 -2.04 -22.05 24.14
N TYR A 51 -2.75 -21.09 23.54
CA TYR A 51 -2.17 -20.13 22.61
C TYR A 51 -2.19 -18.74 23.24
N ASP A 52 -1.02 -18.29 23.69
CA ASP A 52 -0.85 -16.94 24.23
C ASP A 52 -0.14 -16.06 23.19
N SER A 53 -0.90 -15.20 22.51
CA SER A 53 -0.37 -14.18 21.60
C SER A 53 0.15 -12.96 22.37
N TYR A 54 1.17 -13.13 23.21
CA TYR A 54 1.88 -11.98 23.77
C TYR A 54 2.80 -11.39 22.70
N GLY A 55 2.35 -10.30 22.06
CA GLY A 55 3.14 -9.28 21.34
C GLY A 55 4.40 -9.75 20.60
N ASN A 56 4.35 -9.72 19.26
CA ASN A 56 5.48 -9.91 18.33
C ASN A 56 6.18 -11.29 18.35
N GLY A 57 5.60 -12.33 18.94
CA GLY A 57 6.11 -13.69 18.76
C GLY A 57 5.25 -14.74 19.45
N CYS A 58 4.98 -15.85 18.74
CA CYS A 58 4.38 -17.04 19.33
C CYS A 58 5.40 -17.66 20.31
N SER A 59 5.04 -17.80 21.59
CA SER A 59 5.87 -18.51 22.58
C SER A 59 5.64 -20.02 22.58
N VAL A 60 4.72 -20.51 21.73
CA VAL A 60 4.34 -21.93 21.64
C VAL A 60 5.24 -22.64 20.62
N SER A 61 5.99 -23.64 21.08
CA SER A 61 6.72 -24.54 20.19
C SER A 61 5.79 -25.63 19.66
N PHE A 62 5.48 -25.61 18.37
CA PHE A 62 4.72 -26.67 17.71
C PHE A 62 5.62 -27.84 17.31
N PRO A 63 5.10 -29.09 17.27
CA PRO A 63 5.86 -30.23 16.80
C PRO A 63 6.39 -30.03 15.38
N GLU A 64 7.62 -30.47 15.14
CA GLU A 64 8.24 -30.34 13.81
C GLU A 64 7.44 -31.09 12.74
N GLY A 65 7.22 -30.45 11.59
CA GLY A 65 6.41 -30.96 10.49
C GLY A 65 4.90 -30.89 10.72
N SER A 66 4.43 -30.41 11.87
CA SER A 66 2.99 -30.29 12.14
C SER A 66 2.34 -29.17 11.34
N TYR A 67 1.03 -29.31 11.12
CA TYR A 67 0.21 -28.27 10.49
C TYR A 67 0.28 -26.93 11.26
N LEU A 68 0.28 -26.96 12.59
CA LEU A 68 0.41 -25.77 13.42
C LEU A 68 1.77 -25.08 13.25
N GLN A 69 2.84 -25.85 13.09
CA GLN A 69 4.16 -25.30 12.78
C GLN A 69 4.17 -24.64 11.40
N GLN A 70 3.54 -25.26 10.40
CA GLN A 70 3.43 -24.69 9.04
C GLN A 70 2.69 -23.35 9.07
N LEU A 71 1.52 -23.29 9.73
CA LEU A 71 0.78 -22.03 9.93
C LEU A 71 1.64 -20.96 10.62
N SER A 72 2.38 -21.32 11.67
CA SER A 72 3.28 -20.39 12.35
C SER A 72 4.40 -19.87 11.45
N ILE A 73 4.96 -20.70 10.57
CA ILE A 73 6.00 -20.31 9.61
C ILE A 73 5.41 -19.39 8.53
N GLU A 74 4.21 -19.69 8.04
CA GLU A 74 3.52 -18.86 7.04
C GLU A 74 3.19 -17.47 7.59
N ILE A 75 2.66 -17.38 8.82
CA ILE A 75 2.44 -16.09 9.50
C ILE A 75 3.74 -15.29 9.58
N ALA A 76 4.83 -15.91 10.05
CA ALA A 76 6.12 -15.24 10.16
C ALA A 76 6.66 -14.78 8.79
N THR A 77 6.40 -15.55 7.72
CA THR A 77 6.78 -15.21 6.36
C THR A 77 6.03 -13.97 5.88
N HIS A 78 4.70 -13.95 6.03
CA HIS A 78 3.87 -12.78 5.71
C HIS A 78 4.28 -11.55 6.52
N ASP A 79 4.59 -11.69 7.80
CA ASP A 79 5.08 -10.58 8.64
C ASP A 79 6.41 -9.99 8.13
N VAL A 80 7.35 -10.85 7.72
CA VAL A 80 8.62 -10.42 7.13
C VAL A 80 8.39 -9.68 5.81
N ASP A 81 7.53 -10.20 4.94
CA ASP A 81 7.24 -9.58 3.65
C ASP A 81 6.45 -8.28 3.80
N ALA A 82 5.50 -8.19 4.75
CA ALA A 82 4.84 -6.94 5.13
C ALA A 82 5.86 -5.88 5.56
N LYS A 83 6.86 -6.24 6.38
CA LYS A 83 7.94 -5.32 6.79
C LYS A 83 8.80 -4.88 5.60
N ARG A 84 9.12 -5.78 4.67
CA ARG A 84 9.86 -5.45 3.44
C ARG A 84 9.09 -4.47 2.56
N TRP A 85 7.80 -4.70 2.33
CA TRP A 85 6.95 -3.77 1.58
C TRP A 85 6.80 -2.42 2.28
N MET A 86 6.68 -2.42 3.61
CA MET A 86 6.66 -1.20 4.42
C MET A 86 7.92 -0.36 4.20
N GLN A 87 9.10 -0.99 4.24
CA GLN A 87 10.37 -0.31 4.01
C GLN A 87 10.44 0.29 2.60
N LYS A 88 9.94 -0.42 1.57
CA LYS A 88 9.90 0.07 0.19
C LYS A 88 9.07 1.35 0.06
N PHE A 89 7.81 1.35 0.49
CA PHE A 89 6.96 2.55 0.30
C PHE A 89 7.41 3.72 1.20
N LYS A 90 7.89 3.46 2.43
CA LYS A 90 8.49 4.50 3.28
C LYS A 90 9.77 5.07 2.68
N GLY A 91 10.58 4.24 2.02
CA GLY A 91 11.76 4.69 1.28
C GLY A 91 11.39 5.63 0.13
N LEU A 92 10.37 5.27 -0.66
CA LEU A 92 9.85 6.14 -1.73
C LEU A 92 9.31 7.46 -1.18
N ASP A 93 8.56 7.43 -0.07
CA ASP A 93 8.07 8.65 0.59
C ASP A 93 9.21 9.53 1.09
N LYS A 94 10.25 8.94 1.71
CA LYS A 94 11.42 9.68 2.19
C LYS A 94 12.18 10.36 1.05
N THR A 95 12.38 9.68 -0.07
CA THR A 95 13.13 10.20 -1.22
C THR A 95 12.34 11.26 -1.99
N HIS A 96 11.05 11.03 -2.22
CA HIS A 96 10.24 11.87 -3.11
C HIS A 96 9.28 12.80 -2.36
N LYS A 97 9.24 12.74 -1.02
CA LYS A 97 8.35 13.54 -0.15
C LYS A 97 6.87 13.39 -0.51
N ILE A 98 6.43 12.17 -0.87
CA ILE A 98 5.10 11.91 -1.46
C ILE A 98 3.96 12.42 -0.56
N ASN A 99 3.94 12.01 0.71
CA ASN A 99 2.93 12.40 1.68
C ASN A 99 2.96 13.91 1.96
N TYR A 100 4.16 14.50 2.05
CA TYR A 100 4.35 15.93 2.26
C TYR A 100 3.77 16.75 1.10
N ARG A 101 4.05 16.34 -0.15
CA ARG A 101 3.56 17.01 -1.36
C ARG A 101 2.04 16.81 -1.52
N LEU A 102 1.53 15.59 -1.34
CA LEU A 102 0.10 15.29 -1.38
C LEU A 102 -0.72 16.09 -0.37
N ASN A 103 -0.19 16.33 0.83
CA ASN A 103 -0.90 17.07 1.88
C ASN A 103 -0.97 18.59 1.64
N ARG A 104 -0.17 19.11 0.69
CA ARG A 104 -0.19 20.53 0.28
C ARG A 104 -1.01 20.77 -0.98
N LEU A 105 -1.44 19.70 -1.65
CA LEU A 105 -2.34 19.84 -2.79
C LEU A 105 -3.73 20.33 -2.34
N PRO A 106 -4.42 21.10 -3.19
CA PRO A 106 -5.86 21.30 -3.09
C PRO A 106 -6.61 19.97 -2.94
N LYS A 107 -7.71 19.99 -2.19
CA LYS A 107 -8.47 18.78 -1.82
C LYS A 107 -8.92 17.98 -3.03
N ASP A 108 -9.38 18.66 -4.07
CA ASP A 108 -9.81 18.08 -5.34
C ASP A 108 -8.67 17.37 -6.06
N GLN A 109 -7.50 18.02 -6.13
CA GLN A 109 -6.30 17.46 -6.77
C GLN A 109 -5.75 16.25 -6.03
N LYS A 110 -5.68 16.33 -4.70
CA LYS A 110 -5.33 15.20 -3.84
C LYS A 110 -6.27 14.02 -4.08
N GLU A 111 -7.58 14.29 -4.11
CA GLU A 111 -8.60 13.25 -4.32
C GLU A 111 -8.54 12.62 -5.72
N THR A 112 -8.21 13.40 -6.76
CA THR A 112 -7.93 12.89 -8.11
C THR A 112 -6.78 11.88 -8.08
N LEU A 113 -5.65 12.22 -7.46
CA LEU A 113 -4.49 11.33 -7.38
C LEU A 113 -4.79 10.07 -6.53
N LEU A 114 -5.49 10.22 -5.40
CA LEU A 114 -5.87 9.08 -4.56
C LEU A 114 -6.83 8.14 -5.29
N SER A 115 -7.78 8.65 -6.06
CA SER A 115 -8.73 7.82 -6.81
C SER A 115 -8.04 6.95 -7.86
N VAL A 116 -7.05 7.51 -8.55
CA VAL A 116 -6.31 6.78 -9.59
C VAL A 116 -5.30 5.83 -8.98
N TYR A 117 -4.38 6.34 -8.16
CA TYR A 117 -3.19 5.57 -7.75
C TYR A 117 -3.42 4.71 -6.51
N ARG A 118 -4.19 5.20 -5.53
CA ARG A 118 -4.45 4.44 -4.29
C ARG A 118 -5.65 3.51 -4.41
N ARG A 119 -6.72 3.97 -5.07
CA ARG A 119 -7.96 3.19 -5.20
C ARG A 119 -8.05 2.40 -6.50
N GLY A 120 -7.08 2.58 -7.41
CA GLY A 120 -7.03 1.85 -8.68
C GLY A 120 -8.22 2.10 -9.60
N ILE A 121 -8.94 3.21 -9.45
CA ILE A 121 -10.11 3.50 -10.28
C ILE A 121 -9.61 3.94 -11.66
N SER A 122 -10.11 3.29 -12.71
CA SER A 122 -9.70 3.64 -14.07
C SER A 122 -10.08 5.08 -14.43
N VAL A 123 -9.20 5.74 -15.15
CA VAL A 123 -9.40 7.14 -15.61
C VAL A 123 -10.70 7.26 -16.41
N TYR A 124 -11.03 6.26 -17.22
CA TYR A 124 -12.30 6.20 -17.95
C TYR A 124 -13.52 6.31 -17.04
N LYS A 125 -13.61 5.50 -15.98
CA LYS A 125 -14.74 5.54 -15.03
C LYS A 125 -14.83 6.87 -14.29
N LEU A 126 -13.69 7.46 -13.96
CA LEU A 126 -13.65 8.76 -13.29
C LEU A 126 -14.06 9.90 -14.23
N ALA A 127 -13.68 9.83 -15.50
CA ALA A 127 -14.06 10.79 -16.54
C ALA A 127 -15.57 10.72 -16.82
N GLU A 128 -16.11 9.51 -16.98
CA GLU A 128 -17.55 9.26 -17.12
C GLU A 128 -18.34 9.84 -15.94
N LYS A 129 -17.95 9.51 -14.70
CA LYS A 129 -18.59 10.04 -13.49
C LYS A 129 -18.56 11.57 -13.41
N ALA A 130 -17.50 12.20 -13.94
CA ALA A 130 -17.34 13.65 -13.94
C ALA A 130 -18.00 14.34 -15.15
N GLY A 131 -18.56 13.59 -16.12
CA GLY A 131 -19.14 14.14 -17.34
C GLY A 131 -18.13 14.84 -18.25
N ILE A 132 -16.87 14.41 -18.24
CA ILE A 132 -15.79 14.97 -19.08
C ILE A 132 -15.10 13.88 -19.90
N SER A 133 -14.32 14.30 -20.91
CA SER A 133 -13.53 13.35 -21.71
C SER A 133 -12.39 12.72 -20.91
N THR A 134 -11.99 11.50 -21.29
CA THR A 134 -10.82 10.81 -20.71
C THR A 134 -9.55 11.65 -20.81
N GLN A 135 -9.35 12.36 -21.93
CA GLN A 135 -8.22 13.27 -22.13
C GLN A 135 -8.24 14.42 -21.13
N ALA A 136 -9.39 15.07 -20.93
CA ALA A 136 -9.51 16.16 -19.95
C ALA A 136 -9.24 15.66 -18.52
N TYR A 137 -9.57 14.40 -18.21
CA TYR A 137 -9.21 13.81 -16.93
C TYR A 137 -7.71 13.52 -16.81
N HIS A 138 -7.05 13.06 -17.87
CA HIS A 138 -5.59 12.94 -17.90
C HIS A 138 -4.89 14.28 -17.69
N ASP A 139 -5.43 15.36 -18.26
CA ASP A 139 -4.91 16.72 -18.07
C ASP A 139 -5.07 17.17 -16.61
N ARG A 140 -6.21 16.85 -15.96
CA ARG A 140 -6.39 17.07 -14.51
C ARG A 140 -5.34 16.34 -13.68
N ILE A 141 -5.04 15.08 -14.00
CA ILE A 141 -3.98 14.32 -13.33
C ILE A 141 -2.61 14.99 -13.52
N ASN A 142 -2.28 15.39 -14.76
CA ASN A 142 -1.01 16.06 -15.06
C ASN A 142 -0.86 17.37 -14.28
N THR A 143 -1.91 18.17 -14.20
CA THR A 143 -1.93 19.42 -13.42
C THR A 143 -1.72 19.16 -11.93
N ALA A 144 -2.41 18.16 -11.37
CA ALA A 144 -2.22 17.75 -9.97
C ALA A 144 -0.76 17.34 -9.69
N ILE A 145 -0.13 16.61 -10.63
CA ILE A 145 1.27 16.18 -10.51
C ILE A 145 2.23 17.36 -10.63
N ARG A 146 2.00 18.31 -11.55
CA ARG A 146 2.80 19.55 -11.63
C ARG A 146 2.79 20.29 -10.30
N HIS A 147 1.61 20.55 -9.73
CA HIS A 147 1.52 21.18 -8.42
C HIS A 147 2.21 20.36 -7.32
N MET A 148 2.17 19.03 -7.40
CA MET A 148 2.93 18.17 -6.50
C MET A 148 4.44 18.41 -6.62
N LEU A 149 4.95 18.62 -7.84
CA LEU A 149 6.37 18.87 -8.12
C LEU A 149 6.82 20.28 -7.70
N GLU A 150 5.94 21.28 -7.80
CA GLU A 150 6.17 22.66 -7.35
C GLU A 150 6.30 22.80 -5.82
N VAL A 151 5.79 21.84 -5.06
CA VAL A 151 5.88 21.82 -3.60
C VAL A 151 7.28 21.38 -3.15
N GLU A 152 8.11 22.33 -2.71
CA GLU A 152 9.49 22.12 -2.19
C GLU A 152 9.55 21.47 -0.79
#